data_AF-A0A4Q6EQI8-F1
#
_entry.id   AF-A0A4Q6EQI8-F1
#
_cell.length_a   1.000
_cell.length_b   1.000
_cell.length_c   1.000
_cell.angle_alpha   90.00
_cell.angle_beta   90.00
_cell.angle_gamma   90.00
#
_symmetry.space_group_name_H-M   'P 1'
#
loop_
_entity.id
_entity.type
_entity.pdbx_description
1 polymer ?
#
loop_
_entity_poly.entity_id
_entity_poly.type
_entity_poly.pdbx_seq_one_letter_code
_entity_poly.pdbx_strand_id
1 'polypeptide(L)'
;MRFFKFFIPILFLAFGAARPAAALPEGVSPAEWDNLTKKIIAEGTASESLAGTYLTLKRIVPEDKTITHQADYLSVVGSYGEGGEFHAGQVEAVFEGWERLPNGNWAIDQWLFPASIGGNLRRCYHVRIVEDNQGSVIEHELKALTEEEASEAWAPRLRAWLEQL
;
A
#
# COMPACT_ATOMS: atom_id res chain seq x y z
N MET A 1 -9.02 23.66 9.96
CA MET A 1 -9.54 22.57 9.10
C MET A 1 -8.72 22.54 7.82
N ARG A 2 -7.75 21.62 7.72
CA ARG A 2 -6.98 21.41 6.48
C ARG A 2 -7.84 20.58 5.53
N PHE A 3 -8.20 21.19 4.40
CA PHE A 3 -8.99 20.58 3.33
C PHE A 3 -8.24 19.42 2.69
N PHE A 4 -9.00 18.37 2.35
CA PHE A 4 -8.65 17.27 1.46
C PHE A 4 -7.70 17.72 0.35
N LYS A 5 -6.52 17.11 0.28
CA LYS A 5 -5.67 17.18 -0.90
C LYS A 5 -5.16 15.79 -1.23
N PHE A 6 -5.78 15.26 -2.28
CA PHE A 6 -5.27 14.31 -3.25
C PHE A 6 -4.63 13.03 -2.72
N PHE A 7 -5.42 11.96 -2.79
CA PHE A 7 -4.93 10.67 -3.25
C PHE A 7 -4.00 10.93 -4.45
N ILE A 8 -2.69 10.74 -4.25
CA ILE A 8 -1.75 10.72 -5.37
C ILE A 8 -2.09 9.43 -6.14
N PRO A 9 -2.50 9.52 -7.41
CA PRO A 9 -2.76 8.32 -8.20
C PRO A 9 -1.45 7.53 -8.27
N ILE A 10 -1.49 6.30 -7.76
CA ILE A 10 -0.38 5.35 -7.83
C ILE A 10 0.06 5.27 -9.29
N LEU A 11 1.34 5.54 -9.50
CA LEU A 11 2.00 5.61 -10.80
C LEU A 11 1.71 4.33 -11.60
N PHE A 12 1.07 4.50 -12.78
CA PHE A 12 0.76 3.41 -13.70
C PHE A 12 2.04 2.68 -14.12
N LEU A 13 2.15 1.41 -13.73
CA LEU A 13 3.22 0.53 -14.18
C LEU A 13 2.68 -0.51 -15.16
N ALA A 14 3.23 -0.46 -16.37
CA ALA A 14 2.84 -1.28 -17.50
C ALA A 14 2.82 -2.78 -17.16
N PHE A 15 1.72 -3.43 -17.52
CA PHE A 15 1.50 -4.88 -17.49
C PHE A 15 2.41 -5.58 -18.52
N GLY A 16 3.70 -5.72 -18.22
CA GLY A 16 4.49 -6.82 -18.74
C GLY A 16 4.18 -8.07 -17.92
N ALA A 17 4.19 -9.26 -18.52
CA ALA A 17 4.12 -10.54 -17.80
C ALA A 17 5.34 -10.66 -16.88
N ALA A 18 5.29 -10.01 -15.72
CA ALA A 18 6.34 -10.03 -14.73
C ALA A 18 6.30 -11.39 -14.04
N ARG A 19 7.46 -12.05 -13.97
CA ARG A 19 7.67 -13.14 -13.03
C ARG A 19 7.27 -12.65 -11.63
N PRO A 20 6.62 -13.49 -10.81
CA PRO A 20 6.33 -13.12 -9.43
C PRO A 20 7.64 -12.71 -8.76
N ALA A 21 7.63 -11.59 -8.05
CA ALA A 21 8.80 -11.08 -7.35
C ALA A 21 9.05 -11.81 -6.03
N ALA A 22 8.06 -12.49 -5.47
CA ALA A 22 8.17 -13.41 -4.33
C ALA A 22 6.79 -14.03 -4.05
N ALA A 23 6.76 -15.18 -3.36
CA ALA A 23 5.52 -15.79 -2.87
C ALA A 23 5.08 -15.14 -1.53
N LEU A 24 3.99 -15.66 -0.93
CA LEU A 24 3.64 -15.30 0.44
C LEU A 24 4.82 -15.56 1.39
N PRO A 25 5.07 -14.68 2.37
CA PRO A 25 6.11 -14.87 3.37
C PRO A 25 5.95 -16.19 4.11
N GLU A 26 7.07 -16.79 4.52
CA GLU A 26 7.05 -17.94 5.42
C GLU A 26 6.20 -17.63 6.67
N GLY A 27 5.38 -18.59 7.10
CA GLY A 27 4.47 -18.39 8.25
C GLY A 27 3.18 -17.62 7.95
N VAL A 28 2.95 -17.16 6.72
CA VAL A 28 1.62 -16.70 6.28
C VAL A 28 0.98 -17.77 5.40
N SER A 29 -0.08 -18.38 5.91
CA SER A 29 -0.82 -19.40 5.18
C SER A 29 -1.72 -18.78 4.10
N PRO A 30 -2.05 -19.52 3.02
CA PRO A 30 -3.04 -19.08 2.05
C PRO A 30 -4.41 -18.74 2.66
N ALA A 31 -4.79 -19.40 3.77
CA ALA A 31 -6.04 -19.13 4.46
C ALA A 31 -6.04 -17.79 5.21
N GLU A 32 -4.93 -17.43 5.86
CA GLU A 32 -4.77 -16.10 6.49
C GLU A 32 -4.81 -14.99 5.45
N TRP A 33 -4.17 -15.20 4.30
CA TRP A 33 -4.20 -14.27 3.19
C TRP A 33 -5.62 -14.08 2.60
N ASP A 34 -6.35 -15.17 2.39
CA ASP A 34 -7.74 -15.14 1.93
C ASP A 34 -8.65 -14.42 2.94
N ASN A 35 -8.48 -14.68 4.24
CA ASN A 35 -9.22 -14.00 5.30
C ASN A 35 -8.93 -12.50 5.33
N LEU A 36 -7.66 -12.09 5.21
CA LEU A 36 -7.30 -10.68 5.10
C LEU A 36 -7.97 -10.03 3.88
N THR A 37 -7.91 -10.67 2.71
CA THR A 37 -8.52 -10.16 1.48
C THR A 37 -10.03 -9.97 1.64
N LYS A 38 -10.72 -10.96 2.21
CA LYS A 38 -12.16 -10.88 2.51
C LYS A 38 -12.47 -9.77 3.50
N LYS A 39 -11.66 -9.59 4.54
CA LYS A 39 -11.83 -8.51 5.52
C LYS A 39 -11.69 -7.15 4.86
N ILE A 40 -10.70 -6.95 3.99
CA ILE A 40 -10.54 -5.70 3.24
C ILE A 40 -11.77 -5.43 2.36
N ILE A 41 -12.30 -6.44 1.67
CA ILE A 41 -13.50 -6.27 0.84
C ILE A 41 -14.73 -5.90 1.69
N ALA A 42 -14.87 -6.49 2.88
CA ALA A 42 -16.03 -6.29 3.75
C ALA A 42 -15.98 -4.95 4.51
N GLU A 43 -14.80 -4.50 4.94
CA GLU A 43 -14.63 -3.38 5.87
C GLU A 43 -13.87 -2.19 5.27
N GLY A 44 -13.30 -2.36 4.07
CA GLY A 44 -12.50 -1.34 3.40
C GLY A 44 -13.30 -0.10 3.05
N THR A 45 -12.67 1.07 3.22
CA THR A 45 -13.24 2.32 2.70
C THR A 45 -13.07 2.36 1.19
N ALA A 46 -14.17 2.55 0.46
CA ALA A 46 -14.15 2.61 -1.00
C ALA A 46 -13.58 3.95 -1.51
N SER A 47 -12.73 3.88 -2.55
CA SER A 47 -12.32 5.03 -3.35
C SER A 47 -12.19 4.64 -4.83
N GLU A 48 -12.57 5.56 -5.71
CA GLU A 48 -12.49 5.37 -7.15
C GLU A 48 -11.19 5.94 -7.72
N SER A 49 -10.62 5.25 -8.70
CA SER A 49 -9.42 5.68 -9.41
C SER A 49 -9.48 5.25 -10.88
N LEU A 50 -8.52 5.71 -11.67
CA LEU A 50 -8.34 5.26 -13.05
C LEU A 50 -7.95 3.77 -13.15
N ALA A 51 -7.40 3.18 -12.10
CA ALA A 51 -7.02 1.76 -12.06
C ALA A 51 -8.18 0.84 -11.62
N GLY A 52 -9.29 1.42 -11.14
CA GLY A 52 -10.45 0.71 -10.60
C GLY A 52 -10.86 1.20 -9.22
N THR A 53 -11.77 0.46 -8.59
CA THR A 53 -12.23 0.71 -7.24
C THR A 53 -11.25 0.09 -6.23
N TYR A 54 -10.83 0.90 -5.27
CA TYR A 54 -10.01 0.51 -4.13
C TYR A 54 -10.91 0.31 -2.92
N LEU A 55 -10.80 -0.83 -2.26
CA LEU A 55 -11.34 -1.05 -0.92
C LEU A 55 -10.15 -1.08 0.03
N THR A 56 -10.02 -0.08 0.92
CA THR A 56 -8.78 0.12 1.70
C THR A 56 -9.02 0.04 3.21
N LEU A 57 -8.24 -0.81 3.88
CA LEU A 57 -7.99 -0.71 5.31
C LEU A 57 -6.78 0.19 5.55
N LYS A 58 -6.86 1.04 6.57
CA LYS A 58 -5.79 1.98 6.93
C LYS A 58 -5.43 1.86 8.41
N ARG A 59 -4.15 2.00 8.71
CA ARG A 59 -3.62 2.09 10.08
C ARG A 59 -2.64 3.25 10.14
N ILE A 60 -2.92 4.24 10.98
CA ILE A 60 -2.09 5.44 11.11
C ILE A 60 -1.75 5.63 12.58
N VAL A 61 -0.46 5.61 12.91
CA VAL A 61 0.02 5.65 14.30
C VAL A 61 1.16 6.66 14.43
N PRO A 62 1.02 7.69 15.28
CA PRO A 62 -0.20 8.13 15.95
C PRO A 62 -1.23 8.71 14.96
N GLU A 63 -2.49 8.83 15.37
CA GLU A 63 -3.57 9.37 14.52
C GLU A 63 -3.37 10.86 14.18
N ASP A 64 -2.65 11.62 15.03
CA ASP A 64 -2.28 13.00 14.76
C ASP A 64 -1.22 13.08 13.65
N LYS A 65 -1.68 13.35 12.43
CA LYS A 65 -0.85 13.49 11.23
C LYS A 65 0.04 14.74 11.21
N THR A 66 0.00 15.59 12.25
CA THR A 66 0.86 16.77 12.35
C THR A 66 2.24 16.47 12.92
N ILE A 67 2.42 15.27 13.47
CA ILE A 67 3.69 14.75 13.99
C ILE A 67 4.19 13.57 13.15
N THR A 68 5.42 13.13 13.43
CA THR A 68 5.97 11.90 12.86
C THR A 68 5.02 10.73 13.08
N HIS A 69 4.72 9.99 12.02
CA HIS A 69 3.76 8.90 12.06
C HIS A 69 4.10 7.79 11.06
N GLN A 70 3.59 6.60 11.36
CA GLN A 70 3.52 5.47 10.42
C GLN A 70 2.11 5.46 9.82
N ALA A 71 1.99 5.29 8.51
CA ALA A 71 0.73 5.03 7.84
C ALA A 71 0.85 3.79 6.95
N ASP A 72 -0.02 2.82 7.18
CA ASP A 72 -0.08 1.60 6.41
C ASP A 72 -1.46 1.48 5.77
N TYR A 73 -1.49 1.03 4.53
CA TYR A 73 -2.70 0.87 3.73
C TYR A 73 -2.68 -0.50 3.07
N LEU A 74 -3.73 -1.28 3.28
CA LEU A 74 -3.96 -2.53 2.56
C LEU A 74 -5.23 -2.38 1.73
N SER A 75 -5.08 -2.48 0.41
CA SER A 75 -6.17 -2.26 -0.52
C SER A 75 -6.42 -3.49 -1.38
N VAL A 76 -7.68 -3.85 -1.59
CA VAL A 76 -8.06 -4.73 -2.69
C VAL A 76 -8.54 -3.84 -3.84
N VAL A 77 -7.93 -4.01 -5.01
CA VAL A 77 -8.25 -3.25 -6.22
C VAL A 77 -9.07 -4.14 -7.14
N GLY A 78 -10.18 -3.62 -7.64
CA GLY A 78 -11.14 -4.38 -8.43
C GLY A 78 -12.24 -3.53 -9.03
N SER A 79 -13.38 -4.17 -9.31
CA SER A 79 -14.56 -3.49 -9.85
C SER A 79 -15.82 -4.19 -9.39
N TYR A 80 -16.91 -3.44 -9.26
CA TYR A 80 -18.23 -3.99 -9.00
C TYR A 80 -18.86 -4.49 -10.30
N GLY A 81 -19.39 -5.72 -10.28
CA GLY A 81 -20.21 -6.27 -11.35
C GLY A 81 -21.63 -5.71 -11.37
N GLU A 82 -22.41 -6.08 -12.38
CA GLU A 82 -23.81 -5.63 -12.52
C GLU A 82 -24.71 -6.07 -11.34
N GLY A 83 -24.36 -7.16 -10.64
CA GLY A 83 -25.06 -7.63 -9.44
C GLY A 83 -24.63 -6.96 -8.14
N GLY A 84 -23.69 -6.01 -8.18
CA GLY A 84 -23.14 -5.34 -7.00
C GLY A 84 -22.09 -6.16 -6.24
N GLU A 85 -21.71 -7.34 -6.73
CA GLU A 85 -20.59 -8.09 -6.19
C GLU A 85 -19.25 -7.47 -6.61
N PHE A 86 -18.29 -7.46 -5.67
CA PHE A 86 -16.95 -6.94 -5.92
C PHE A 86 -16.04 -8.03 -6.50
N HIS A 87 -15.48 -7.78 -7.68
CA HIS A 87 -14.53 -8.65 -8.36
C HIS A 87 -13.11 -8.16 -8.09
N ALA A 88 -12.39 -8.87 -7.22
CA ALA A 88 -11.03 -8.53 -6.84
C ALA A 88 -10.01 -8.88 -7.95
N GLY A 89 -9.19 -7.91 -8.34
CA GLY A 89 -8.13 -8.09 -9.34
C GLY A 89 -6.73 -8.25 -8.74
N GLN A 90 -6.40 -7.47 -7.71
CA GLN A 90 -5.12 -7.54 -7.01
C GLN A 90 -5.21 -6.95 -5.60
N VAL A 91 -4.17 -7.18 -4.79
CA VAL A 91 -3.97 -6.51 -3.51
C VAL A 91 -2.82 -5.53 -3.66
N GLU A 92 -2.96 -4.33 -3.12
CA GLU A 92 -1.90 -3.32 -3.04
C GLU A 92 -1.67 -2.95 -1.59
N ALA A 93 -0.44 -3.15 -1.12
CA ALA A 93 -0.02 -2.74 0.20
C ALA A 93 0.99 -1.59 0.13
N VAL A 94 0.73 -0.56 0.93
CA VAL A 94 1.59 0.61 1.08
C VAL A 94 1.95 0.75 2.54
N PHE A 95 3.24 0.88 2.85
CA PHE A 95 3.71 1.17 4.19
C PHE A 95 4.61 2.39 4.13
N GLU A 96 4.27 3.43 4.87
CA GLU A 96 5.01 4.68 4.83
C GLU A 96 5.30 5.21 6.23
N GLY A 97 6.54 5.67 6.40
CA GLY A 97 6.98 6.42 7.57
C GLY A 97 7.14 7.90 7.21
N TRP A 98 6.54 8.78 7.99
CA TRP A 98 6.61 10.22 7.83
C TRP A 98 7.45 10.84 8.93
N GLU A 99 8.51 11.55 8.56
CA GLU A 99 9.40 12.27 9.48
C GLU A 99 9.39 13.77 9.19
N ARG A 100 9.26 14.58 10.25
CA ARG A 100 9.35 16.03 10.14
C ARG A 100 10.82 16.46 10.10
N LEU A 101 11.25 17.05 9.00
CA LEU A 101 12.62 17.56 8.85
C LEU A 101 12.83 18.89 9.60
N PRO A 102 14.08 19.26 9.98
CA PRO A 102 14.37 20.50 10.71
C PRO A 102 13.95 21.79 9.98
N ASN A 103 13.87 21.76 8.66
CA ASN A 103 13.41 22.87 7.82
C ASN A 103 11.88 22.97 7.73
N GLY A 104 11.14 22.07 8.39
CA GLY A 104 9.68 22.04 8.36
C GLY A 104 9.08 21.35 7.12
N ASN A 105 9.89 20.63 6.35
CA ASN A 105 9.42 19.72 5.30
C ASN A 105 9.08 18.35 5.91
N TRP A 106 8.44 17.50 5.12
CA TRP A 106 8.20 16.10 5.44
C TRP A 106 9.11 15.21 4.60
N ALA A 107 9.79 14.28 5.24
CA ALA A 107 10.41 13.13 4.58
C ALA A 107 9.47 11.94 4.71
N ILE A 108 9.25 11.22 3.61
CA ILE A 108 8.34 10.08 3.52
C ILE A 108 9.13 8.90 2.97
N ASP A 109 9.19 7.81 3.73
CA ASP A 109 9.81 6.54 3.34
C ASP A 109 8.69 5.53 3.06
N GLN A 110 8.41 5.27 1.78
CA GLN A 110 7.23 4.52 1.33
C GLN A 110 7.63 3.21 0.63
N TRP A 111 7.01 2.11 1.04
CA TRP A 111 7.21 0.78 0.47
C TRP A 111 5.93 0.30 -0.21
N LEU A 112 6.04 -0.11 -1.47
CA LEU A 112 4.93 -0.47 -2.34
C LEU A 112 5.00 -1.94 -2.71
N PHE A 113 3.99 -2.71 -2.30
CA PHE A 113 3.89 -4.15 -2.51
C PHE A 113 2.57 -4.51 -3.22
N PRO A 114 2.53 -4.44 -4.56
CA PRO A 114 1.44 -5.05 -5.32
C PRO A 114 1.56 -6.57 -5.28
N ALA A 115 0.46 -7.26 -5.03
CA ALA A 115 0.37 -8.71 -4.98
C ALA A 115 -0.84 -9.21 -5.79
N SER A 116 -0.74 -10.40 -6.36
CA SER A 116 -1.93 -11.07 -6.88
C SER A 116 -2.93 -11.39 -5.76
N ILE A 117 -4.19 -11.68 -6.11
CA ILE A 117 -5.18 -12.19 -5.15
C ILE A 117 -4.72 -13.50 -4.49
N GLY A 118 -3.82 -14.26 -5.12
CA GLY A 118 -3.21 -15.45 -4.51
C GLY A 118 -2.00 -15.17 -3.60
N GLY A 119 -1.63 -13.90 -3.39
CA GLY A 119 -0.56 -13.50 -2.46
C GLY A 119 0.85 -13.49 -3.05
N ASN A 120 1.00 -13.65 -4.36
CA ASN A 120 2.31 -13.55 -5.02
C ASN A 120 2.63 -12.08 -5.30
N LEU A 121 3.76 -11.60 -4.76
CA LEU A 121 4.25 -10.25 -5.03
C LEU A 121 4.53 -10.07 -6.52
N ARG A 122 4.19 -8.89 -7.01
CA ARG A 122 4.57 -8.37 -8.33
C ARG A 122 5.75 -7.44 -8.15
N ARG A 123 6.08 -6.63 -9.16
CA ARG A 123 7.20 -5.69 -9.07
C ARG A 123 6.98 -4.70 -7.92
N CYS A 124 7.82 -4.78 -6.90
CA CYS A 124 7.76 -3.94 -5.69
C CYS A 124 8.71 -2.74 -5.80
N TYR A 125 8.42 -1.71 -5.01
CA TYR A 125 9.17 -0.47 -5.03
C TYR A 125 9.40 0.08 -3.63
N HIS A 126 10.50 0.79 -3.49
CA HIS A 126 10.78 1.67 -2.36
C HIS A 126 10.92 3.09 -2.89
N VAL A 127 10.21 4.02 -2.26
CA VAL A 127 10.13 5.41 -2.65
C VAL A 127 10.54 6.27 -1.46
N ARG A 128 11.44 7.22 -1.69
CA ARG A 128 11.71 8.30 -0.75
C ARG A 128 11.17 9.58 -1.35
N ILE A 129 10.42 10.34 -0.57
CA ILE A 129 9.78 11.58 -1.01
C ILE A 129 10.10 12.66 0.01
N VAL A 130 10.38 13.88 -0.45
CA VAL A 130 10.37 15.07 0.39
C VAL A 130 9.24 15.98 -0.07
N GLU A 131 8.34 16.33 0.84
CA GLU A 131 7.27 17.30 0.62
C GLU A 131 7.54 18.59 1.38
N ASP A 132 7.24 19.73 0.75
CA ASP A 132 7.22 21.02 1.44
C ASP A 132 6.08 21.11 2.47
N ASN A 133 6.05 22.21 3.24
CA ASN A 133 4.99 22.44 4.23
C ASN A 133 3.58 22.69 3.65
N GLN A 134 3.47 22.78 2.32
CA GLN A 134 2.21 22.93 1.58
C GLN A 134 1.73 21.61 0.95
N GLY A 135 2.53 20.54 1.06
CA GLY A 135 2.26 19.21 0.49
C GLY A 135 2.71 19.06 -0.96
N SER A 136 3.62 19.92 -1.44
CA SER A 136 4.21 19.76 -2.77
C SER A 136 5.44 18.86 -2.69
N VAL A 137 5.51 17.83 -3.53
CA VAL A 137 6.72 17.03 -3.68
C VAL A 137 7.83 17.88 -4.29
N ILE A 138 8.94 18.01 -3.56
CA ILE A 138 10.12 18.77 -3.99
C ILE A 138 11.32 17.86 -4.33
N GLU A 139 11.34 16.63 -3.82
CA GLU A 139 12.33 15.61 -4.13
C GLU A 139 11.68 14.23 -4.10
N HIS A 140 12.10 13.33 -4.98
CA HIS A 140 11.74 11.92 -4.88
C HIS A 140 12.82 11.01 -5.47
N GLU A 141 12.96 9.83 -4.88
CA GLU A 141 13.78 8.72 -5.38
C GLU A 141 12.92 7.47 -5.44
N LEU A 142 12.90 6.79 -6.60
CA LEU A 142 12.16 5.55 -6.82
C LEU A 142 13.15 4.42 -7.11
N LYS A 143 13.12 3.37 -6.29
CA LYS A 143 13.90 2.16 -6.48
C LYS A 143 12.97 0.97 -6.71
N ALA A 144 13.16 0.26 -7.83
CA ALA A 144 12.59 -1.07 -8.01
C ALA A 144 13.37 -2.07 -7.15
N LEU A 145 12.66 -2.89 -6.38
CA LEU A 145 13.28 -3.86 -5.48
C LEU A 145 13.63 -5.16 -6.21
N THR A 146 14.68 -5.83 -5.74
CA THR A 146 14.91 -7.24 -6.07
C THR A 146 13.89 -8.13 -5.35
N GLU A 147 13.80 -9.41 -5.75
CA GLU A 147 12.95 -10.40 -5.08
C GLU A 147 13.33 -10.57 -3.60
N GLU A 148 14.62 -10.65 -3.30
CA GLU A 148 15.15 -10.78 -1.94
C GLU A 148 14.79 -9.55 -1.09
N GLU A 149 15.06 -8.34 -1.59
CA GLU A 149 14.73 -7.09 -0.90
C GLU A 149 13.22 -6.95 -0.66
N ALA A 150 12.39 -7.32 -1.65
CA ALA A 150 10.94 -7.29 -1.52
C ALA A 150 10.45 -8.27 -0.45
N SER A 151 10.96 -9.50 -0.45
CA SER A 151 10.60 -10.54 0.52
C SER A 151 10.98 -10.14 1.96
N GLU A 152 12.20 -9.66 2.16
CA GLU A 152 12.70 -9.21 3.46
C GLU A 152 11.89 -8.03 4.02
N ALA A 153 11.51 -7.08 3.16
CA ALA A 153 10.74 -5.93 3.58
C ALA A 153 9.25 -6.25 3.80
N TRP A 154 8.67 -7.14 2.98
CA TRP A 154 7.25 -7.49 3.02
C TRP A 154 6.88 -8.34 4.24
N ALA A 155 7.66 -9.39 4.52
CA ALA A 155 7.36 -10.38 5.55
C ALA A 155 7.03 -9.80 6.94
N PRO A 156 7.88 -8.95 7.55
CA PRO A 156 7.58 -8.42 8.89
C PRO A 156 6.36 -7.49 8.89
N ARG A 157 6.15 -6.73 7.80
CA ARG A 157 5.06 -5.76 7.68
C ARG A 157 3.70 -6.43 7.54
N LEU A 158 3.62 -7.49 6.73
CA LEU A 158 2.40 -8.28 6.59
C LEU A 158 2.05 -8.99 7.90
N ARG A 159 3.02 -9.61 8.57
CA ARG A 159 2.78 -10.28 9.87
C ARG A 159 2.26 -9.31 10.93
N ALA A 160 2.85 -8.11 11.02
CA ALA A 160 2.40 -7.06 11.94
C ALA A 160 0.96 -6.57 11.66
N TRP A 161 0.44 -6.77 10.45
CA TRP A 161 -0.98 -6.56 10.16
C TRP A 161 -1.83 -7.74 10.63
N LEU A 162 -1.42 -8.96 10.29
CA LEU A 162 -2.16 -10.18 10.62
C LEU A 162 -2.31 -10.40 12.13
N GLU A 163 -1.30 -10.05 12.93
CA GLU A 163 -1.35 -10.14 14.41
C GLU A 163 -2.39 -9.20 15.06
N GLN A 164 -2.90 -8.23 14.31
CA GLN A 164 -3.82 -7.20 14.81
C GLN A 164 -5.25 -7.37 14.27
N LEU A 165 -5.50 -8.42 13.48
CA LEU A 165 -6.82 -8.80 12.98
C LEU A 165 -7.57 -9.70 13.97
#